data_AF-A0A4Q5QGI0-F1
#
_entry.id   AF-A0A4Q5QGI0-F1
#
_cell.length_a   1.000
_cell.length_b   1.000
_cell.length_c   1.000
_cell.angle_alpha   90.00
_cell.angle_beta   90.00
_cell.angle_gamma   90.00
#
_symmetry.space_group_name_H-M   'P 1'
#
loop_
_entity.id
_entity.type
_entity.pdbx_description
1 polymer ?
#
loop_
_entity_poly.entity_id
_entity_poly.type
_entity_poly.pdbx_seq_one_letter_code
_entity_poly.pdbx_strand_id
1 'polypeptide(L)'
;MTPQVNAILDKYEATSPAVKANLARILMQGHLGGTGKLIILPVDQGFEHGPARSFAINPEAYDPHYHYQLAVDAGLSAFAAPLGMLEAG
;
A
#
# COMPACT_ATOMS: atom_id res chain seq x y z
N MET A 1 16.56 -3.99 -10.12
CA MET A 1 16.11 -4.48 -8.80
C MET A 1 17.32 -4.93 -8.01
N THR A 2 17.24 -4.87 -6.69
CA THR A 2 18.36 -5.30 -5.82
C THR A 2 18.47 -6.83 -5.78
N PRO A 3 19.64 -7.38 -5.41
CA PRO A 3 19.79 -8.83 -5.21
C PRO A 3 18.77 -9.40 -4.23
N GLN A 4 18.45 -8.65 -3.17
CA GLN A 4 17.46 -9.04 -2.16
C GLN A 4 16.06 -9.16 -2.75
N VAL A 5 15.63 -8.19 -3.57
CA VAL A 5 14.32 -8.25 -4.22
C VAL A 5 14.26 -9.37 -5.25
N ASN A 6 15.31 -9.56 -6.05
CA ASN A 6 15.38 -10.68 -7.00
C ASN A 6 15.25 -12.03 -6.28
N ALA A 7 15.98 -12.22 -5.17
CA ALA A 7 15.90 -13.44 -4.37
C ALA A 7 14.50 -13.72 -3.81
N ILE A 8 13.71 -12.67 -3.52
CA ILE A 8 12.29 -12.82 -3.15
C ILE A 8 11.46 -13.24 -4.36
N LEU A 9 11.60 -12.54 -5.49
CA LEU A 9 10.81 -12.81 -6.71
C LEU A 9 11.06 -14.20 -7.30
N ASP A 10 12.27 -14.73 -7.13
CA ASP A 10 12.64 -16.09 -7.53
C ASP A 10 11.84 -17.16 -6.79
N LYS A 11 11.31 -16.85 -5.59
CA LYS A 11 10.42 -17.77 -4.84
C LYS A 11 8.99 -17.85 -5.39
N TYR A 12 8.63 -16.99 -6.35
CA TYR A 12 7.29 -16.93 -6.94
C TYR A 12 7.24 -17.55 -8.34
N GLU A 13 8.08 -18.55 -8.65
CA GLU A 13 8.25 -19.14 -9.99
C GLU A 13 6.95 -19.58 -10.69
N ALA A 14 5.96 -20.05 -9.94
CA ALA A 14 4.65 -20.48 -10.45
C ALA A 14 3.64 -19.35 -10.71
N THR A 15 4.00 -18.08 -10.46
CA THR A 15 3.11 -16.93 -10.70
C THR A 15 3.35 -16.29 -12.06
N SER A 16 2.32 -15.63 -12.60
CA SER A 16 2.43 -14.95 -13.90
C SER A 16 3.45 -13.81 -13.86
N PRO A 17 4.08 -13.45 -15.00
CA PRO A 17 4.99 -12.31 -15.07
C PRO A 17 4.37 -11.00 -14.58
N ALA A 18 3.07 -10.80 -14.81
CA ALA A 18 2.34 -9.62 -14.34
C ALA A 18 2.24 -9.54 -12.81
N VAL A 19 2.01 -10.66 -12.13
CA VAL A 19 1.99 -10.72 -10.66
C VAL A 19 3.37 -10.39 -10.10
N LYS A 20 4.44 -10.98 -10.66
CA LYS A 20 5.82 -10.67 -10.25
C LYS A 20 6.17 -9.20 -10.49
N ALA A 21 5.76 -8.63 -11.62
CA ALA A 21 6.00 -7.22 -11.93
C ALA A 21 5.32 -6.28 -10.92
N ASN A 22 4.07 -6.59 -10.52
CA ASN A 22 3.37 -5.82 -9.49
C ASN A 22 4.02 -5.95 -8.11
N LEU A 23 4.44 -7.16 -7.72
CA LEU A 23 5.16 -7.37 -6.46
C LEU A 23 6.51 -6.64 -6.47
N ALA A 24 7.25 -6.69 -7.58
CA ALA A 24 8.49 -5.96 -7.78
C ALA A 24 8.29 -4.44 -7.64
N ARG A 25 7.22 -3.90 -8.23
CA ARG A 25 6.88 -2.47 -8.11
C ARG A 25 6.70 -2.06 -6.65
N ILE A 26 5.96 -2.85 -5.86
CA ILE A 26 5.72 -2.58 -4.44
C ILE A 26 7.03 -2.71 -3.62
N LEU A 27 7.82 -3.75 -3.85
CA LEU A 27 9.11 -3.98 -3.16
C LEU A 27 10.19 -2.94 -3.48
N MET A 28 10.04 -2.20 -4.57
CA MET A 28 10.96 -1.15 -4.99
C MET A 28 10.44 0.26 -4.64
N GLN A 29 9.24 0.40 -4.09
CA GLN A 29 8.61 1.67 -3.76
C GLN A 29 8.93 2.14 -2.33
N GLY A 30 9.01 3.46 -2.15
CA GLY A 30 9.09 4.11 -0.84
C GLY A 30 10.47 4.02 -0.18
N HIS A 31 10.54 4.40 1.10
CA HIS A 31 11.79 4.44 1.89
C HIS A 31 12.43 3.06 2.08
N LEU A 32 11.64 1.98 2.02
CA LEU A 32 12.14 0.61 2.11
C LEU A 32 12.42 -0.03 0.74
N GLY A 33 12.29 0.73 -0.34
CA GLY A 33 12.50 0.25 -1.71
C GLY A 33 13.84 -0.46 -1.88
N GLY A 34 13.81 -1.67 -2.43
CA GLY A 34 15.01 -2.47 -2.67
C GLY A 34 15.60 -3.18 -1.45
N THR A 35 15.10 -2.94 -0.24
CA THR A 35 15.58 -3.63 0.97
C THR A 35 15.04 -5.05 1.12
N GLY A 36 13.99 -5.40 0.36
CA GLY A 36 13.22 -6.64 0.53
C GLY A 36 12.21 -6.58 1.68
N LYS A 37 12.03 -5.41 2.32
CA LYS A 37 11.02 -5.16 3.35
C LYS A 37 9.91 -4.27 2.80
N LEU A 38 8.73 -4.36 3.40
CA LEU A 38 7.56 -3.56 3.05
C LEU A 38 7.06 -2.80 4.27
N ILE A 39 6.54 -1.60 4.02
CA ILE A 39 5.68 -0.88 4.97
C ILE A 39 4.43 -0.46 4.20
N ILE A 40 3.26 -0.83 4.72
CA ILE A 40 1.98 -0.65 4.05
C ILE A 40 1.07 0.13 4.99
N LEU A 41 0.31 1.09 4.45
CA LEU A 41 -0.78 1.75 5.18
C LEU A 41 -2.09 0.99 4.93
N PRO A 42 -2.61 0.23 5.91
CA PRO A 42 -3.95 -0.35 5.84
C PRO A 42 -5.01 0.65 6.32
N VAL A 43 -6.04 0.89 5.52
CA VAL A 43 -7.21 1.71 5.92
C VAL A 43 -8.50 1.01 5.51
N ASP A 44 -9.03 0.21 6.43
CA ASP A 44 -10.32 -0.49 6.35
C ASP A 44 -11.29 -0.08 7.49
N GLN A 45 -10.79 0.63 8.50
CA GLN A 45 -11.52 1.10 9.69
C GLN A 45 -12.83 1.84 9.39
N GLY A 46 -12.90 2.61 8.30
CA GLY A 46 -14.13 3.32 7.92
C GLY A 46 -15.26 2.38 7.49
N PHE A 47 -14.90 1.22 6.91
CA PHE A 47 -15.83 0.18 6.49
C PHE A 47 -16.29 -0.69 7.66
N GLU A 48 -15.37 -1.08 8.56
CA GLU A 48 -15.67 -2.01 9.66
C GLU A 48 -16.29 -1.33 10.89
N HIS A 49 -15.95 -0.07 11.18
CA HIS A 49 -16.33 0.62 12.41
C HIS A 49 -17.18 1.88 12.19
N GLY A 50 -17.45 2.21 10.93
CA GLY A 50 -18.20 3.39 10.52
C GLY A 50 -17.33 4.66 10.55
N PRO A 51 -17.43 5.52 9.53
CA PRO A 51 -16.52 6.66 9.33
C PRO A 51 -16.56 7.67 10.49
N ALA A 52 -17.72 7.83 11.13
CA ALA A 52 -17.90 8.77 12.22
C ALA A 52 -17.09 8.43 13.48
N ARG A 53 -16.86 7.15 13.78
CA ARG A 53 -16.01 6.77 14.93
C ARG A 53 -14.54 6.76 14.56
N SER A 54 -14.23 6.36 13.33
CA SER A 54 -12.86 6.16 12.86
C SER A 54 -12.15 7.47 12.51
N PHE A 55 -12.88 8.48 12.01
CA PHE A 55 -12.28 9.71 11.48
C PHE A 55 -12.70 10.99 12.21
N ALA A 56 -13.58 10.94 13.22
CA ALA A 56 -14.00 12.17 13.93
C ALA A 56 -12.85 12.97 14.55
N ILE A 57 -11.76 12.31 14.96
CA ILE A 57 -10.57 12.97 15.52
C ILE A 57 -9.73 13.66 14.44
N ASN A 58 -9.84 13.22 13.18
CA ASN A 58 -9.14 13.79 12.04
C ASN A 58 -10.11 14.05 10.87
N PRO A 59 -10.75 15.23 10.82
CA PRO A 59 -11.73 15.56 9.79
C PRO A 59 -11.23 15.45 8.34
N GLU A 60 -9.93 15.60 8.08
CA GLU A 60 -9.37 15.42 6.74
C GLU A 60 -9.44 13.96 6.27
N ALA A 61 -9.40 13.00 7.20
CA ALA A 61 -9.45 11.56 6.89
C ALA A 61 -10.81 11.07 6.37
N TYR A 62 -11.83 11.94 6.32
CA TYR A 62 -13.09 11.66 5.62
C TYR A 62 -12.94 11.74 4.10
N ASP A 63 -11.96 12.49 3.59
CA ASP A 63 -11.60 12.49 2.17
C ASP A 63 -10.73 11.26 1.86
N PRO A 64 -11.13 10.36 0.95
CA PRO A 64 -10.29 9.22 0.56
C PRO A 64 -8.88 9.63 0.12
N HIS A 65 -8.72 10.77 -0.57
CA HIS A 65 -7.42 11.25 -1.05
C HIS A 65 -6.42 11.57 0.07
N TYR A 66 -6.91 11.91 1.26
CA TYR A 66 -6.06 12.12 2.43
C TYR A 66 -5.16 10.91 2.70
N HIS A 67 -5.71 9.70 2.60
CA HIS A 67 -4.97 8.46 2.89
C HIS A 67 -3.92 8.15 1.82
N TYR A 68 -4.20 8.47 0.55
CA TYR A 68 -3.22 8.38 -0.53
C TYR A 68 -2.05 9.33 -0.27
N GLN A 69 -2.34 10.61 -0.01
CA GLN A 69 -1.31 11.61 0.23
C GLN A 69 -0.47 11.26 1.46
N LEU A 70 -1.10 10.80 2.54
CA LEU A 70 -0.41 10.31 3.74
C LEU A 70 0.58 9.17 3.41
N ALA A 71 0.16 8.20 2.59
CA ALA A 71 1.03 7.08 2.21
C ALA A 71 2.21 7.53 1.32
N VAL A 72 1.98 8.50 0.44
CA VAL A 72 3.02 9.09 -0.42
C VAL A 72 4.02 9.88 0.42
N ASP A 73 3.55 10.78 1.28
CA ASP A 73 4.38 11.65 2.11
C ASP A 73 5.21 10.85 3.12
N ALA A 74 4.65 9.78 3.69
CA ALA A 74 5.37 8.87 4.58
C ALA A 74 6.36 7.94 3.84
N GLY A 75 6.38 7.97 2.50
CA GLY A 75 7.27 7.15 1.68
C GLY A 75 7.00 5.65 1.85
N LEU A 76 5.73 5.25 1.91
CA LEU A 76 5.36 3.86 2.14
C LEU A 76 5.50 3.00 0.88
N SER A 77 5.56 1.68 1.05
CA SER A 77 5.66 0.73 -0.07
C SER A 77 4.32 0.58 -0.81
N ALA A 78 3.19 0.65 -0.09
CA ALA A 78 1.86 0.58 -0.66
C ALA A 78 0.78 1.14 0.29
N PHE A 79 -0.40 1.38 -0.28
CA PHE A 79 -1.65 1.69 0.41
C PHE A 79 -2.65 0.57 0.13
N ALA A 80 -3.34 0.08 1.16
CA ALA A 80 -4.33 -0.99 1.06
C ALA A 80 -5.64 -0.55 1.72
N ALA A 81 -6.75 -0.63 0.99
CA ALA A 81 -8.06 -0.18 1.44
C ALA A 81 -9.20 -0.93 0.71
N PRO A 82 -10.45 -0.85 1.20
CA PRO A 82 -11.63 -1.35 0.49
C PRO A 82 -11.76 -0.74 -0.91
N LEU A 83 -12.37 -1.47 -1.84
CA LEU A 83 -12.48 -1.07 -3.25
C LEU A 83 -13.07 0.34 -3.43
N GLY A 84 -14.13 0.70 -2.69
CA GLY A 84 -14.75 2.02 -2.81
C GLY A 84 -13.83 3.18 -2.38
N MET A 85 -12.89 2.95 -1.46
CA MET A 85 -11.85 3.94 -1.14
C MET A 85 -10.79 4.00 -2.26
N LEU A 86 -10.46 2.86 -2.86
CA LEU A 86 -9.47 2.75 -3.92
C LEU A 86 -9.93 3.30 -5.28
N GLU A 87 -11.23 3.33 -5.54
CA GLU A 87 -11.83 3.89 -6.77
C GLU A 87 -11.94 5.42 -6.75
N ALA A 88 -11.67 6.04 -5.60
CA ALA A 88 -11.78 7.48 -5.44
C ALA A 88 -10.58 8.27 -6.02
N GLY A 89 -9.49 7.61 -6.40
CA GLY A 89 -8.24 8.23 -6.87
C GLY A 89 -7.43 7.38 -7.85
#